data_AF-A0A1C7P994-F1
#
_entry.id   AF-A0A1C7P994-F1
#
_cell.length_a   1.000
_cell.length_b   1.000
_cell.length_c   1.000
_cell.angle_alpha   90.00
_cell.angle_beta   90.00
_cell.angle_gamma   90.00
#
_symmetry.space_group_name_H-M   'P 1'
#
loop_
_entity.id
_entity.type
_entity.pdbx_description
1 polymer ?
#
loop_
_entity_poly.entity_id
_entity_poly.type
_entity_poly.pdbx_seq_one_letter_code
_entity_poly.pdbx_strand_id
1 'polypeptide(L)' 'MPQDRKEIANTVINDPASYKVCLVCGSIVDKLTHICPNCNAYRFKEDSDAVVEQALILASRPQRSVTHLDLKLDE' A
#
# COMPACT_ATOMS: atom_id res chain seq x y z
N MET A 1 -16.27 -0.56 8.32
CA MET A 1 -15.83 -0.91 6.96
C MET A 1 -14.34 -0.62 6.87
N PRO A 2 -13.48 -1.58 6.54
CA PRO A 2 -12.13 -1.25 6.07
C PRO A 2 -12.30 -0.26 4.92
N GLN A 3 -11.56 0.85 4.93
CA GLN A 3 -11.62 1.87 3.86
C GLN A 3 -11.61 1.17 2.49
N ASP A 4 -12.53 1.55 1.60
CA ASP A 4 -12.65 0.86 0.32
C ASP A 4 -11.31 0.97 -0.42
N ARG A 5 -10.71 -0.16 -0.81
CA ARG A 5 -9.35 -0.16 -1.40
C ARG A 5 -9.26 0.66 -2.69
N LYS A 6 -10.40 0.87 -3.35
CA LYS A 6 -10.54 1.83 -4.45
C LYS A 6 -10.35 3.27 -3.99
N GLU A 7 -10.89 3.66 -2.84
CA GLU A 7 -10.72 4.99 -2.27
C GLU A 7 -9.26 5.23 -1.88
N ILE A 8 -8.61 4.26 -1.22
CA ILE A 8 -7.18 4.35 -0.88
C ILE A 8 -6.34 4.49 -2.17
N ALA A 9 -6.61 3.66 -3.17
CA ALA A 9 -5.91 3.73 -4.44
C ALA A 9 -6.11 5.08 -5.15
N ASN A 10 -7.33 5.64 -5.11
CA ASN A 10 -7.60 6.98 -5.66
C ASN A 10 -6.80 8.07 -4.96
N THR A 11 -6.64 8.02 -3.63
CA THR A 11 -5.80 8.98 -2.90
C THR A 11 -4.35 8.92 -3.38
N VAL A 12 -3.81 7.72 -3.58
CA VAL A 12 -2.44 7.52 -4.09
C VAL A 12 -2.31 8.00 -5.55
N ILE A 13 -3.31 7.72 -6.39
CA ILE A 13 -3.31 8.12 -7.80
C ILE A 13 -3.41 9.65 -7.98
N ASN A 14 -4.11 10.35 -7.07
CA ASN A 14 -4.25 11.80 -7.12
C ASN A 14 -2.99 12.55 -6.67
N ASP A 15 -2.14 11.94 -5.84
CA ASP A 15 -0.87 12.52 -5.41
C ASP A 15 0.25 11.46 -5.30
N PRO A 16 0.71 10.89 -6.43
CA PRO A 16 1.66 9.78 -6.43
C PRO A 16 3.07 10.22 -5.99
N ALA A 17 3.38 11.51 -6.06
CA ALA A 17 4.70 12.06 -5.68
C ALA A 17 4.96 12.03 -4.17
N SER A 18 3.89 11.89 -3.36
CA SER A 18 3.93 11.75 -1.91
C SER A 18 4.15 10.31 -1.43
N TYR A 19 4.23 9.36 -2.35
CA TYR A 19 4.38 7.94 -2.03
C TYR A 19 5.58 7.31 -2.74
N LYS A 20 5.91 6.09 -2.31
CA LYS A 20 6.90 5.23 -2.97
C LYS A 20 6.54 3.76 -2.79
N VAL A 21 7.05 2.92 -3.70
CA VAL A 21 6.80 1.47 -3.70
C VAL A 21 7.97 0.74 -3.06
N CYS A 22 7.71 -0.12 -2.08
CA CYS A 22 8.72 -1.02 -1.53
C CYS A 22 9.14 -2.06 -2.58
N LEU A 23 10.44 -2.14 -2.88
CA LEU A 23 10.97 -3.06 -3.89
C LEU A 23 10.97 -4.54 -3.48
N VAL A 24 10.66 -4.84 -2.22
CA VAL A 24 10.63 -6.22 -1.70
C VAL A 24 9.21 -6.77 -1.65
N CYS A 25 8.28 -6.06 -1.02
CA CYS A 25 6.91 -6.54 -0.83
C CYS A 25 5.86 -5.83 -1.68
N GLY A 26 6.22 -4.80 -2.44
CA GLY A 26 5.29 -4.04 -3.28
C GLY A 26 4.29 -3.17 -2.52
N SER A 27 4.48 -2.98 -1.20
CA SER A 27 3.65 -2.06 -0.42
C SER A 27 3.92 -0.61 -0.84
N ILE A 28 2.85 0.17 -0.97
CA ILE A 28 2.92 1.62 -1.15
C ILE A 28 3.02 2.26 0.24
N VAL A 29 4.02 3.11 0.44
CA VAL A 29 4.29 3.79 1.70
C VAL A 29 4.51 5.28 1.47
N ASP A 30 4.42 6.07 2.53
CA ASP A 30 4.73 7.50 2.50
C ASP A 30 6.19 7.75 2.08
N LYS A 31 6.45 8.84 1.37
CA LYS A 31 7.78 9.22 0.89
C LYS A 31 8.82 9.34 2.00
N LEU A 32 8.43 9.75 3.21
CA LEU A 32 9.31 9.89 4.38
C LEU A 32 9.63 8.54 5.05
N THR A 33 9.01 7.44 4.61
CA THR A 33 9.26 6.12 5.16
C THR A 33 10.68 5.65 4.87
N HIS A 34 11.51 5.47 5.90
CA HIS A 34 12.87 4.96 5.74
C HIS A 34 12.95 3.42 5.73
N ILE A 35 12.04 2.75 6.43
CA ILE A 35 11.97 1.29 6.55
C ILE A 35 10.52 0.87 6.32
N CYS A 36 10.30 -0.12 5.46
CA CYS A 36 8.98 -0.59 5.12
C CYS A 36 8.34 -1.25 6.35
N PRO A 37 7.21 -0.76 6.88
CA PRO A 37 6.59 -1.31 8.09
C PRO A 37 6.04 -2.73 7.89
N ASN A 38 5.86 -3.15 6.63
CA ASN A 38 5.33 -4.47 6.29
C ASN A 38 6.41 -5.57 6.22
N CYS A 39 7.64 -5.25 5.83
CA CYS A 39 8.69 -6.26 5.60
C CYS A 39 10.09 -5.87 6.06
N ASN A 40 10.25 -4.69 6.68
CA ASN A 40 11.52 -4.14 7.15
C ASN A 40 12.59 -3.90 6.07
N ALA A 41 12.23 -3.95 4.79
CA ALA A 41 13.13 -3.56 3.71
C ALA A 41 13.30 -2.03 3.63
N TYR A 42 14.45 -1.58 3.13
CA TYR A 42 14.81 -0.15 3.02
C TYR A 42 14.92 0.35 1.56
N ARG A 43 14.71 -0.53 0.57
CA ARG A 43 14.80 -0.17 -0.86
C ARG A 43 13.42 0.16 -1.42
N PHE A 44 13.32 1.33 -2.05
CA PHE A 44 12.06 1.86 -2.59
C PHE A 44 12.24 2.39 -4.02
N LYS A 45 11.15 2.37 -4.79
CA LYS A 45 11.02 3.06 -6.08
C LYS A 45 10.13 4.29 -5.87
N GLU A 46 10.68 5.47 -6.10
CA GLU A 46 10.01 6.78 -5.87
C GLU A 46 9.41 7.39 -7.16
N ASP A 47 9.43 6.63 -8.25
CA ASP A 47 8.86 7.02 -9.53
C ASP A 47 7.33 7.03 -9.46
N SER A 48 6.72 8.17 -9.83
CA SER A 48 5.27 8.36 -9.73
C SER A 48 4.47 7.41 -10.62
N ASP A 49 4.98 7.10 -11.83
CA ASP A 49 4.31 6.16 -12.74
C ASP A 49 4.27 4.75 -12.12
N ALA A 50 5.37 4.32 -11.51
CA ALA A 50 5.41 3.05 -10.79
C ALA A 50 4.48 2.99 -9.56
N VAL A 51 4.32 4.12 -8.86
CA VAL A 51 3.36 4.23 -7.75
C VAL A 51 1.93 4.07 -8.24
N VAL A 52 1.57 4.76 -9.33
CA VAL A 52 0.24 4.65 -9.96
C VAL A 52 -0.03 3.23 -10.46
N GLU A 53 0.92 2.63 -11.17
CA GLU A 53 0.82 1.25 -11.66
C GLU A 53 0.57 0.27 -10.50
N GLN A 54 1.36 0.41 -9.42
CA GLN A 54 1.19 -0.45 -8.25
C GLN A 54 -0.15 -0.23 -7.56
N ALA A 55 -0.65 1.02 -7.47
CA ALA A 55 -1.95 1.33 -6.88
C ALA A 55 -3.09 0.65 -7.67
N LEU A 56 -3.03 0.68 -9.00
CA LEU A 56 -3.98 -0.01 -9.88
C LEU A 56 -3.95 -1.53 -9.68
N ILE A 57 -2.75 -2.12 -9.58
CA ILE A 57 -2.58 -3.56 -9.30
C ILE A 57 -3.24 -3.93 -7.96
N LEU A 58 -3.00 -3.16 -6.91
CA LEU A 58 -3.55 -3.43 -5.58
C LEU A 58 -5.08 -3.25 -5.53
N ALA A 59 -5.62 -2.25 -6.23
CA ALA A 59 -7.06 -2.01 -6.31
C ALA A 59 -7.82 -3.14 -7.04
N SER A 60 -7.18 -3.79 -8.01
CA SER A 60 -7.79 -4.85 -8.82
C SER A 60 -7.96 -6.20 -8.08
N ARG A 61 -7.27 -6.40 -6.95
CA ARG A 61 -7.19 -7.71 -6.26
C ARG A 61 -8.02 -7.73 -4.97
N PRO A 62 -8.68 -8.85 -4.61
CA PRO A 62 -9.29 -9.02 -3.30
C PRO A 62 -8.22 -9.03 -2.17
N GLN A 63 -8.60 -8.60 -0.97
CA GLN A 63 -7.68 -8.52 0.16
C GLN A 63 -7.39 -9.95 0.60
N ARG A 64 -6.10 -10.26 0.78
CA ARG A 64 -5.65 -11.57 1.25
C ARG A 64 -4.84 -11.46 2.55
N SER A 65 -4.57 -10.25 3.02
CA SER A 65 -3.89 -10.03 4.29
C SER A 65 -4.88 -10.15 5.43
N VAL A 66 -4.47 -10.86 6.48
CA VAL A 66 -5.17 -10.89 7.77
C VAL A 66 -4.89 -9.57 8.49
N THR A 67 -5.94 -8.92 8.97
CA THR A 67 -5.92 -7.68 9.72
C THR A 67 -6.33 -7.91 11.17
N HIS A 68 -6.10 -6.93 12.05
CA HIS A 68 -6.58 -7.00 13.44
C HIS A 68 -8.10 -7.12 13.56
N LEU A 69 -8.85 -6.72 12.52
CA LEU A 69 -10.31 -6.91 12.47
C LEU A 69 -10.68 -8.38 12.25
N ASP A 70 -9.85 -9.13 11.52
CA ASP A 70 -10.07 -10.57 11.27
C ASP A 70 -9.72 -11.45 12.49
N LEU A 71 -8.93 -10.91 13.43
CA LEU A 71 -8.50 -11.60 14.64
C LEU A 71 -9.46 -11.44 15.82
N LYS A 72 -10.56 -10.69 15.68
CA LYS A 72 -11.63 -10.67 16.68
C LYS A 72 -12.38 -11.99 16.59
N LEU A 73 -11.87 -13.00 17.30
CA LEU A 73 -12.63 -14.18 17.66
C LEU A 73 -13.80 -13.70 18.54
N ASP A 74 -15.01 -14.03 18.13
CA ASP A 74 -16.23 -13.76 18.89
C ASP A 74 -16.04 -14.21 20.35
N GLU A 75 -16.14 -13.27 21.30
CA GLU A 75 -16.25 -13.58 22.73
C GLU A 75 -17.65 -14.11 23.06
#